data_AF-A0A7K4QAM4-F1
#
_entry.id   AF-A0A7K4QAM4-F1
#
_cell.length_a   1.000
_cell.length_b   1.000
_cell.length_c   1.000
_cell.angle_alpha   90.00
_cell.angle_beta   90.00
_cell.angle_gamma   90.00
#
_symmetry.space_group_name_H-M   'P 1'
#
loop_
_entity.id
_entity.type
_entity.pdbx_description
1 polymer ?
#
loop_
_entity_poly.entity_id
_entity_poly.type
_entity_poly.pdbx_seq_one_letter_code
_entity_poly.pdbx_strand_id
1 'polypeptide(L)' 'DPNVPNVPKVSPRCPHGVPRFVTSIVSLYYRCDADVQQDPELQAWVGEIFTRGFLGRRSSGGHGGHL' A
#
# COMPACT_ATOMS: atom_id res chain seq x y z
N ASP A 1 37.80 12.29 11.80
CA ASP A 1 37.87 13.74 11.63
C ASP A 1 37.10 14.40 12.77
N PRO A 2 37.72 15.25 13.60
CA PRO A 2 37.07 15.88 14.74
C PRO A 2 36.02 16.97 14.38
N ASN A 3 35.75 17.25 13.09
CA ASN A 3 34.78 18.27 12.68
C ASN A 3 33.59 17.72 11.85
N VAL A 4 32.88 16.70 12.36
CA VAL A 4 31.57 16.35 11.80
C VAL A 4 30.49 17.15 12.55
N PRO A 5 29.78 18.10 11.90
CA PRO A 5 28.69 18.82 12.53
C PRO A 5 27.61 17.84 13.00
N ASN A 6 27.07 18.07 14.20
CA ASN A 6 25.91 17.34 14.71
C ASN A 6 24.66 17.76 13.91
N VAL A 7 24.50 17.19 12.72
CA VAL A 7 23.27 17.32 11.95
C VAL A 7 22.18 16.60 12.73
N PRO A 8 21.04 17.24 13.06
CA PRO A 8 19.92 16.54 13.66
C PRO A 8 19.59 15.35 12.76
N LYS A 9 19.76 14.13 13.28
CA LYS A 9 19.26 12.93 12.62
C LYS A 9 17.75 13.08 12.59
N VAL A 10 17.23 13.67 11.51
CA VAL A 10 15.80 13.61 11.22
C VAL A 10 15.46 12.13 11.26
N SER A 11 14.69 11.74 12.26
CA SER A 11 14.27 10.37 12.46
C SER A 11 13.78 9.83 11.12
N PRO A 12 14.35 8.75 10.59
CA PRO A 12 13.98 8.26 9.27
C PRO A 12 12.48 8.01 9.29
N ARG A 13 11.75 8.74 8.44
CA ARG A 13 10.34 8.44 8.15
C ARG A 13 10.27 6.95 7.85
N CYS A 14 9.41 6.24 8.58
CA CYS A 14 9.27 4.79 8.52
C CYS A 14 9.22 4.31 7.05
N PRO A 15 10.20 3.54 6.56
CA PRO A 15 10.29 3.16 5.15
C PRO A 15 9.27 2.10 4.70
N HIS A 16 8.37 1.66 5.60
CA HIS A 16 7.52 0.49 5.41
C HIS A 16 6.05 0.71 5.79
N GLY A 17 5.64 1.95 6.05
CA GLY A 17 4.25 2.29 6.38
C GLY A 17 3.51 2.89 5.20
N VAL A 18 2.19 2.72 5.15
CA VAL A 18 1.33 3.51 4.26
C VAL A 18 1.49 4.99 4.63
N PRO A 19 1.66 5.91 3.66
CA PRO A 19 1.76 7.33 3.95
C PRO A 19 0.56 7.81 4.76
N ARG A 20 0.80 8.61 5.82
CA ARG A 20 -0.25 9.12 6.72
C ARG A 20 -1.40 9.79 5.98
N PHE A 21 -1.10 10.48 4.88
CA PHE A 21 -2.12 11.10 4.02
C PHE A 21 -3.09 10.05 3.44
N VAL A 22 -2.56 8.95 2.90
CA VAL A 22 -3.38 7.87 2.33
C VAL A 22 -4.22 7.22 3.41
N THR A 23 -3.64 6.94 4.59
CA THR A 23 -4.38 6.42 5.74
C THR A 23 -5.52 7.36 6.14
N SER A 24 -5.27 8.67 6.24
CA SER A 24 -6.30 9.65 6.57
C SER A 24 -7.46 9.63 5.58
N ILE A 25 -7.19 9.56 4.27
CA ILE A 25 -8.25 9.52 3.26
C ILE A 25 -9.04 8.21 3.34
N VAL A 26 -8.36 7.06 3.40
CA VAL A 26 -9.03 5.74 3.45
C VAL A 26 -9.95 5.64 4.66
N SER A 27 -9.50 6.10 5.83
CA SER A 27 -10.30 6.10 7.06
C SER A 27 -11.54 7.01 7.04
N LEU A 28 -11.66 7.94 6.07
CA LEU A 28 -12.88 8.75 5.92
C LEU A 28 -14.00 7.97 5.22
N TYR A 29 -13.65 7.01 4.37
CA TYR A 29 -14.61 6.27 3.54
C TYR A 29 -14.84 4.84 4.03
N TYR A 30 -13.82 4.21 4.63
CA TYR A 30 -13.89 2.86 5.15
C TYR A 30 -13.59 2.85 6.65
N ARG A 31 -14.49 2.26 7.43
CA ARG A 31 -14.46 2.30 8.89
C ARG A 31 -13.66 1.14 9.47
N CYS A 32 -13.58 0.04 8.73
CA CYS A 32 -12.77 -1.12 9.04
C CYS A 32 -12.33 -1.86 7.77
N ASP A 33 -11.40 -2.81 7.92
CA ASP A 33 -10.89 -3.61 6.81
C ASP A 33 -11.98 -4.43 6.09
N ALA A 34 -13.05 -4.80 6.81
CA ALA A 34 -14.17 -5.52 6.21
C ALA A 34 -14.89 -4.67 5.16
N ASP A 35 -15.01 -3.35 5.38
CA ASP A 35 -15.66 -2.44 4.42
C ASP A 35 -14.84 -2.37 3.11
N VAL A 36 -13.52 -2.44 3.20
CA VAL A 36 -12.61 -2.47 2.04
C VAL A 36 -12.70 -3.81 1.30
N GLN A 37 -12.76 -4.92 2.05
CA GLN A 37 -12.86 -6.27 1.47
C GLN A 37 -14.20 -6.50 0.76
N GLN A 38 -15.27 -5.89 1.26
CA GLN A 38 -16.62 -6.07 0.73
C GLN A 38 -16.96 -5.13 -0.42
N ASP A 39 -16.11 -4.15 -0.75
CA ASP A 39 -16.32 -3.23 -1.86
C ASP A 39 -16.05 -3.92 -3.21
N PRO A 40 -17.09 -4.29 -3.98
CA PRO A 40 -16.91 -5.06 -5.21
C PRO A 40 -16.23 -4.25 -6.32
N GLU A 41 -16.41 -2.93 -6.34
CA GLU A 41 -15.80 -2.07 -7.35
C GLU A 41 -14.30 -1.93 -7.11
N LEU A 42 -13.90 -1.73 -5.85
CA LEU A 42 -12.50 -1.65 -5.46
C LEU A 42 -11.77 -2.98 -5.73
N GLN A 43 -12.37 -4.12 -5.41
CA GLN A 43 -11.77 -5.43 -5.70
C GLN A 43 -11.67 -5.69 -7.21
N ALA A 44 -12.67 -5.31 -8.00
CA ALA A 44 -12.63 -5.42 -9.45
C ALA A 44 -11.48 -4.58 -10.04
N TRP A 45 -11.31 -3.34 -9.58
CA TRP A 45 -10.23 -2.47 -10.01
C TRP A 45 -8.84 -3.03 -9.67
N VAL A 46 -8.65 -3.54 -8.44
CA VAL A 46 -7.40 -4.23 -8.06
C VAL A 46 -7.15 -5.44 -8.97
N GLY A 47 -8.20 -6.22 -9.25
CA GLY A 47 -8.13 -7.35 -10.18
C GLY A 47 -7.72 -6.95 -11.60
N GLU A 48 -8.24 -5.84 -12.13
CA GLU A 48 -7.85 -5.31 -13.43
C GLU A 48 -6.38 -4.90 -13.48
N ILE A 49 -5.85 -4.29 -12.42
CA ILE A 49 -4.42 -3.98 -12.31
C ILE A 49 -3.57 -5.23 -12.37
N PHE A 50 -3.92 -6.28 -11.63
CA PHE A 50 -3.16 -7.54 -11.63
C PHE A 50 -3.22 -8.27 -12.98
N THR A 51 -4.40 -8.31 -13.60
CA THR A 51 -4.60 -9.04 -14.86
C THR A 51 -4.04 -8.30 -16.06
N ARG A 52 -4.30 -6.99 -16.17
CA ARG A 52 -3.93 -6.17 -17.34
C ARG A 52 -2.63 -5.40 -17.13
N GLY A 53 -2.36 -4.89 -15.93
CA GLY A 53 -1.17 -4.11 -15.62
C GLY A 53 0.09 -4.95 -15.40
N PHE A 54 -0.04 -6.15 -14.84
CA PHE A 54 1.08 -7.08 -14.60
C PHE A 54 1.11 -8.28 -15.56
N LEU A 55 0.31 -8.26 -16.64
CA LEU A 55 0.14 -9.37 -17.59
C LEU A 55 -0.23 -10.70 -16.90
N GLY A 56 -0.89 -10.65 -15.74
CA GLY A 56 -1.25 -11.85 -14.97
C GLY A 56 -0.06 -12.68 -14.47
N ARG A 57 1.14 -12.10 -14.37
CA ARG A 57 2.33 -12.82 -13.85
C ARG A 57 2.16 -13.13 -12.37
N ARG A 58 1.81 -14.38 -12.05
CA ARG A 58 1.71 -14.91 -10.67
C ARG A 58 2.95 -14.65 -9.79
N SER A 59 4.12 -14.44 -10.38
CA SER A 59 5.35 -14.11 -9.65
C SER A 59 5.43 -12.65 -9.15
N SER A 60 4.47 -11.77 -9.48
CA SER A 60 4.47 -10.36 -9.05
C SER A 60 3.70 -10.11 -7.74
N GLY A 61 3.32 -11.16 -7.01
CA GLY A 61 2.70 -11.06 -5.68
C GLY A 61 1.18 -11.34 -5.64
N GLY A 62 0.56 -11.69 -6.78
CA GLY A 62 -0.80 -12.20 -6.80
C GLY A 62 -0.84 -13.61 -6.21
N HIS A 63 -1.36 -13.77 -5.00
CA HIS A 63 -1.55 -15.08 -4.39
C HIS A 63 -2.35 -15.96 -5.35
N GLY A 64 -1.72 -17.06 -5.76
CA GLY A 64 -2.25 -17.94 -6.77
C GLY A 64 -3.53 -18.63 -6.31
N GLY A 65 -4.58 -18.48 -7.12
CA GLY A 65 -5.65 -19.45 -7.33
C GLY A 65 -6.61 -19.68 -6.17
N HIS A 66 -7.81 -19.13 -6.26
CA HIS A 66 -9.06 -19.90 -6.46
C HIS A 66 -10.20 -18.88 -6.66
N LEU A 67 -10.69 -18.79 -7.90
CA LEU A 67 -12.10 -18.46 -8.14
C LEU A 67 -12.86 -19.77 -8.08
#